data_AF-A0AAI8T6X2-F1
#
_entry.id   AF-A0AAI8T6X2-F1
#
_cell.length_a   1.000
_cell.length_b   1.000
_cell.length_c   1.000
_cell.angle_alpha   90.00
_cell.angle_beta   90.00
_cell.angle_gamma   90.00
#
_symmetry.space_group_name_H-M   'P 1'
#
loop_
_entity.id
_entity.type
_entity.pdbx_description
1 polymer ?
#
loop_
_entity_poly.entity_id
_entity_poly.type
_entity_poly.pdbx_seq_one_letter_code
_entity_poly.pdbx_strand_id
1 'polypeptide(L)' 'MKPDPQPSGLSRGIHFLINPEWTPEQALAVFEFLNDLADSIWSHYCVKLQELIQEQQRTPTDHSDIENAPSSL' A
#
# COMPACT_ATOMS: atom_id res chain seq x y z
N MET A 1 -3.26 5.92 21.47
CA MET A 1 -2.05 6.19 20.66
C MET A 1 -2.27 5.58 19.28
N LYS A 2 -2.15 6.36 18.21
CA LYS A 2 -2.13 5.82 16.83
C LYS A 2 -0.74 5.21 16.60
N PRO A 3 -0.61 4.00 16.06
CA PRO A 3 0.70 3.43 15.73
C PRO A 3 1.38 4.33 14.70
N ASP A 4 2.68 4.54 14.87
CA ASP A 4 3.47 5.27 13.89
C ASP A 4 3.33 4.59 12.53
N PRO A 5 3.10 5.35 11.44
CA PRO A 5 2.99 4.77 10.12
C PRO A 5 4.30 4.05 9.80
N GLN A 6 4.21 2.78 9.41
CA GLN A 6 5.38 2.06 8.91
C GLN A 6 5.99 2.84 7.74
N PRO A 7 7.32 2.77 7.53
CA PRO A 7 8.00 3.46 6.44
C PRO A 7 7.48 3.05 5.05
N SER A 8 6.80 1.91 4.94
CA SER A 8 6.10 1.45 3.75
C SER A 8 4.77 2.17 3.48
N GLY A 9 4.32 3.08 4.35
CA GLY A 9 3.05 3.83 4.20
C GLY A 9 1.79 2.97 4.32
N LEU A 10 1.93 1.67 4.58
CA LEU A 10 0.82 0.74 4.71
C LEU A 10 0.32 0.71 6.15
N SER A 11 -1.00 0.86 6.35
CA SER A 11 -1.61 0.80 7.67
C SER A 11 -1.52 -0.58 8.35
N ARG A 12 -1.15 -1.63 7.60
CA ARG A 12 -0.92 -3.02 8.06
C ARG A 12 0.21 -3.72 7.29
N GLY A 13 1.31 -3.04 7.03
CA GLY A 13 2.44 -3.69 6.36
C GLY A 13 3.11 -4.75 7.24
N ILE A 14 3.79 -5.69 6.60
CA ILE A 14 4.62 -6.68 7.29
C ILE A 14 5.89 -5.96 7.79
N HIS A 15 6.22 -6.14 9.07
CA HIS A 15 7.49 -5.66 9.60
C HIS A 15 8.64 -6.48 9.00
N PHE A 16 9.36 -5.91 8.05
CA PHE A 16 10.61 -6.48 7.55
C PHE A 16 11.76 -6.04 8.46
N LEU A 17 12.12 -6.88 9.42
CA LEU A 17 13.36 -6.71 10.18
C LEU A 17 14.51 -7.28 9.33
N ILE A 18 15.44 -6.42 8.92
CA ILE A 18 16.65 -6.82 8.21
C ILE A 18 17.74 -7.12 9.24
N ASN A 19 18.48 -8.21 9.05
CA ASN A 19 19.60 -8.53 9.91
C ASN A 19 20.77 -7.56 9.62
N PRO A 20 21.28 -6.82 10.62
CA PRO A 20 22.37 -5.86 10.42
C PRO A 20 23.70 -6.52 10.01
N GLU A 21 23.86 -7.83 10.23
CA GLU A 21 25.08 -8.58 9.94
C GLU A 21 25.13 -9.13 8.50
N TRP A 22 24.21 -8.74 7.63
CA TRP A 22 24.26 -9.16 6.23
C TRP A 22 25.48 -8.61 5.52
N THR A 23 26.15 -9.47 4.74
CA THR A 23 27.13 -8.99 3.76
C THR A 23 26.41 -8.30 2.60
N PRO A 24 27.09 -7.40 1.86
CA PRO A 24 26.52 -6.77 0.68
C PRO A 24 25.96 -7.78 -0.34
N GLU A 25 26.63 -8.92 -0.53
CA GLU A 25 26.22 -9.98 -1.45
C GLU A 25 24.93 -10.67 -0.98
N GLN A 26 24.79 -10.90 0.32
CA GLN A 26 23.56 -11.46 0.89
C GLN A 26 22.38 -10.50 0.74
N ALA A 27 22.61 -9.21 1.01
CA ALA A 27 21.60 -8.19 0.82
C ALA A 27 21.15 -8.10 -0.65
N LEU A 28 22.10 -8.19 -1.60
CA LEU A 28 21.82 -8.21 -3.03
C LEU A 28 21.01 -9.45 -3.43
N ALA A 29 21.40 -10.64 -2.99
CA ALA A 29 20.69 -11.88 -3.32
C ALA A 29 19.23 -11.85 -2.83
N VAL A 30 18.99 -11.30 -1.63
CA VAL A 30 17.62 -11.13 -1.11
C VAL A 30 16.86 -10.08 -1.90
N PHE A 31 17.50 -8.97 -2.28
CA PHE A 31 16.87 -7.94 -3.10
C PHE A 31 16.43 -8.48 -4.47
N GLU A 32 17.30 -9.24 -5.15
CA GLU A 32 16.98 -9.91 -6.42
C GLU A 32 15.82 -10.90 -6.25
N PHE A 33 15.88 -11.74 -5.22
CA PHE A 33 14.79 -12.68 -4.92
C PHE A 33 13.44 -11.99 -4.69
N LEU A 34 13.43 -10.86 -3.97
CA LEU A 34 12.20 -10.09 -3.74
C LEU A 34 11.64 -9.50 -5.04
N ASN A 35 12.51 -9.05 -5.95
CA ASN A 35 12.08 -8.55 -7.26
C ASN A 35 11.50 -9.68 -8.12
N ASP A 36 12.17 -10.82 -8.20
CA ASP A 36 11.67 -11.98 -8.95
C ASP A 36 10.31 -12.46 -8.40
N LEU A 37 10.16 -12.46 -7.07
CA LEU A 37 8.89 -12.78 -6.43
C LEU A 37 7.80 -11.75 -6.75
N ALA A 38 8.13 -10.46 -6.70
CA ALA A 38 7.20 -9.39 -7.04
C ALA A 38 6.75 -9.50 -8.51
N ASP A 39 7.67 -9.76 -9.44
CA ASP A 39 7.38 -9.96 -10.86
C ASP A 39 6.50 -11.20 -11.09
N SER A 40 6.77 -12.29 -10.38
CA SER A 40 5.91 -13.49 -10.43
C SER A 40 4.50 -13.20 -9.93
N ILE A 41 4.36 -12.54 -8.78
CA ILE A 41 3.06 -12.13 -8.24
C ILE A 41 2.33 -11.23 -9.24
N TRP A 42 3.02 -10.24 -9.81
CA TRP A 42 2.44 -9.34 -10.79
C TRP A 42 1.98 -10.09 -12.03
N SER A 43 2.81 -10.96 -12.58
CA SER A 43 2.46 -11.80 -13.74
C SER A 43 1.17 -12.60 -13.53
N HIS A 44 0.96 -13.14 -12.33
CA HIS A 44 -0.21 -13.96 -12.02
C HIS A 44 -1.44 -13.18 -11.53
N TYR A 45 -1.26 -12.03 -10.88
CA TYR A 45 -2.32 -11.33 -10.15
C TYR A 45 -2.54 -9.89 -10.57
N CYS A 46 -1.82 -9.37 -11.58
CA CYS A 46 -1.89 -7.96 -12.00
C CYS A 46 -3.32 -7.43 -12.13
N VAL A 47 -4.21 -8.14 -12.84
CA VAL A 47 -5.61 -7.69 -13.04
C VAL A 47 -6.36 -7.58 -11.71
N LYS A 48 -6.29 -8.61 -10.86
CA LYS A 48 -6.97 -8.64 -9.55
C LYS A 48 -6.41 -7.59 -8.59
N LEU A 49 -5.10 -7.35 -8.64
CA LEU A 49 -4.45 -6.32 -7.84
C LEU A 49 -4.89 -4.92 -8.29
N GLN A 50 -5.00 -4.68 -9.59
CA GLN A 50 -5.51 -3.41 -10.13
C GLN A 50 -6.97 -3.15 -9.71
N GLU A 51 -7.83 -4.16 -9.79
CA GLU A 51 -9.21 -4.06 -9.32
C GLU A 51 -9.26 -3.72 -7.82
N LEU A 52 -8.51 -4.46 -7.00
CA LEU A 52 -8.45 -4.24 -5.55
C LEU A 52 -7.90 -2.86 -5.17
N ILE A 53 -6.91 -2.34 -5.90
CA ILE A 53 -6.37 -0.99 -5.69
C ILE A 53 -7.42 0.06 -6.04
N GLN A 54 -8.14 -0.11 -7.15
CA GLN A 54 -9.21 0.81 -7.55
C GLN A 54 -10.36 0.81 -6.53
N GLU A 55 -10.76 -0.34 -6.03
CA GLU A 55 -11.80 -0.45 -5.00
C GLU A 55 -11.39 0.27 -3.71
N GLN A 56 -10.13 0.12 -3.27
CA GLN A 56 -9.62 0.82 -2.09
C GLN A 56 -9.55 2.33 -2.27
N GLN A 57 -9.23 2.81 -3.48
CA GLN A 57 -9.19 4.25 -3.79
C GLN A 57 -10.59 4.85 -3.99
N ARG A 58 -11.59 4.03 -4.30
CA ARG A 58 -13.01 4.41 -4.37
C ARG A 58 -13.67 4.50 -2.99
N THR A 59 -12.91 4.73 -1.91
CA THR A 59 -13.51 5.17 -0.64
C THR A 59 -14.52 6.28 -0.92
N PRO A 60 -15.75 6.18 -0.42
CA PRO A 60 -16.80 7.14 -0.74
C PRO A 60 -16.33 8.51 -0.25
N THR A 61 -16.12 9.45 -1.16
CA THR A 61 -16.35 10.84 -0.84
C THR A 61 -17.82 10.88 -0.44
N ASP A 62 -18.07 10.88 0.87
CA ASP A 62 -19.38 11.10 1.44
C ASP A 62 -19.84 12.46 0.90
N HIS A 63 -20.70 12.40 -0.12
CA HIS A 63 -21.38 13.54 -0.71
C HIS A 63 -22.50 13.93 0.26
N SER A 64 -22.15 14.25 1.50
CA SER A 64 -22.95 15.06 2.42
C SER A 64 -22.08 16.29 2.67
N ASP A 65 -22.13 17.30 1.81
CA ASP A 65 -23.05 18.41 2.03
C ASP A 65 -23.59 18.94 0.68
N ILE A 66 -24.67 18.33 0.19
CA ILE A 66 -25.62 19.06 -0.66
C ILE A 66 -26.67 19.65 0.28
N GLU A 67 -26.86 20.98 0.16
CA GLU A 67 -28.14 21.67 0.42
C GLU A 67 -28.53 21.94 1.89
N ASN A 68 -27.99 23.02 2.47
CA ASN A 68 -28.82 23.97 3.24
C ASN A 68 -28.16 25.35 3.37
N ALA A 69 -28.27 26.18 2.33
CA ALA A 69 -28.20 27.63 2.51
C ALA A 69 -29.61 28.18 2.26
N PRO A 70 -30.36 28.61 3.30
CA PRO A 70 -31.61 29.29 3.06
C PRO A 70 -31.28 30.62 2.35
N SER A 71 -31.87 30.82 1.19
CA SER A 71 -31.95 32.14 0.57
C SER A 71 -32.49 33.11 1.61
N SER A 72 -31.73 34.15 1.95
CA SER A 72 -32.23 35.27 2.73
C SER A 72 -32.09 36.55 1.91
N LEU A 73 -33.22 37.26 1.92
CA LEU A 73 -33.60 38.52 1.27
C LEU A 73 -32.63 39.68 1.54
#